data_AF-A0A6I1FQY6-F1
#
_entry.id   AF-A0A6I1FQY6-F1
#
_cell.length_a   1.000
_cell.length_b   1.000
_cell.length_c   1.000
_cell.angle_alpha   90.00
_cell.angle_beta   90.00
_cell.angle_gamma   90.00
#
_symmetry.space_group_name_H-M   'P 1'
#
loop_
_entity.id
_entity.type
_entity.pdbx_description
1 polymer ?
#
loop_
_entity_poly.entity_id
_entity_poly.type
_entity_poly.pdbx_seq_one_letter_code
_entity_poly.pdbx_strand_id
1 'polypeptide(L)' 'MKIAGIIILMLGLLMALSLSMDILSGADLKRALLDMISPLQVMELIELIIFGLYFLLLIIQPIFSFYRKRKQKKAV' A
#
# COMPACT_ATOMS: atom_id res chain seq x y z
N MET A 1 -2.40 12.00 12.91
CA MET A 1 -3.20 11.10 12.06
C MET A 1 -3.27 9.74 12.73
N LYS A 2 -4.21 9.53 13.66
CA LYS A 2 -4.29 8.26 14.40
C LYS A 2 -4.61 7.10 13.44
N ILE A 3 -5.58 7.30 12.56
CA ILE A 3 -6.06 6.30 11.60
C ILE A 3 -5.01 5.96 10.53
N ALA A 4 -4.37 6.95 9.89
CA ALA A 4 -3.36 6.66 8.87
C ALA A 4 -2.14 5.91 9.44
N GLY A 5 -1.75 6.22 10.68
CA GLY A 5 -0.71 5.45 11.39
C GLY A 5 -1.15 4.01 11.63
N ILE A 6 -2.38 3.79 12.11
CA ILE A 6 -2.96 2.45 12.31
C ILE A 6 -3.01 1.66 11.01
N ILE A 7 -3.41 2.28 9.89
CA ILE A 7 -3.46 1.63 8.57
C ILE A 7 -2.07 1.18 8.12
N ILE A 8 -1.06 2.04 8.25
CA ILE A 8 0.33 1.70 7.88
C ILE A 8 0.85 0.56 8.77
N LEU A 9 0.55 0.60 10.07
CA LEU A 9 0.95 -0.44 11.02
C LEU A 9 0.27 -1.77 10.72
N MET A 10 -1.04 -1.76 10.44
CA MET A 10 -1.78 -2.95 10.01
C MET A 10 -1.23 -3.53 8.72
N LEU A 11 -1.01 -2.70 7.69
CA LEU A 11 -0.47 -3.15 6.41
C LEU A 11 0.92 -3.76 6.57
N GLY A 12 1.82 -3.10 7.30
CA GLY A 12 3.16 -3.59 7.54
C GLY A 12 3.15 -4.92 8.32
N LEU A 13 2.33 -5.04 9.35
CA LEU A 13 2.21 -6.27 10.13
C LEU A 13 1.63 -7.42 9.29
N LEU A 14 0.59 -7.16 8.49
CA LEU A 14 0.01 -8.17 7.60
C LEU A 14 1.03 -8.66 6.57
N MET A 15 1.75 -7.74 5.91
CA MET A 15 2.77 -8.09 4.93
C MET A 15 3.91 -8.88 5.56
N ALA A 16 4.38 -8.47 6.75
CA ALA A 16 5.43 -9.18 7.46
C ALA A 16 4.99 -10.59 7.87
N LEU A 17 3.77 -10.75 8.39
CA LEU A 17 3.23 -12.05 8.75
C LEU A 17 3.02 -12.95 7.53
N SER A 18 2.52 -12.41 6.41
CA SER A 18 2.37 -13.15 5.15
C SER A 18 3.72 -13.66 4.65
N LEU A 19 4.72 -12.78 4.54
CA LEU A 19 6.08 -13.16 4.13
C LEU A 19 6.69 -14.20 5.05
N SER A 20 6.46 -14.07 6.37
CA SER A 20 6.95 -15.04 7.34
C SER A 20 6.34 -16.42 7.11
N MET A 21 5.04 -16.48 6.79
CA MET A 21 4.36 -17.74 6.47
C MET A 21 4.86 -18.36 5.16
N ASP A 22 5.13 -17.55 4.15
CA ASP A 22 5.68 -18.03 2.88
C ASP A 22 7.06 -18.68 3.11
N ILE A 23 7.92 -18.02 3.90
CA ILE A 23 9.24 -18.55 4.28
C ILE A 23 9.12 -19.82 5.13
N LEU A 24 8.22 -19.85 6.12
CA LEU A 24 7.98 -21.04 6.96
C LEU A 24 7.45 -22.24 6.16
N SER A 25 6.73 -21.97 5.07
CA SER A 25 6.23 -23.00 4.15
C SER A 25 7.31 -23.53 3.19
N GLY A 26 8.55 -23.07 3.34
CA GLY A 26 9.71 -23.49 2.54
C GLY A 26 9.91 -22.67 1.27
N ALA A 27 9.23 -21.53 1.10
CA ALA A 27 9.48 -20.65 -0.03
C ALA A 27 10.79 -19.88 0.15
N ASP A 28 11.60 -19.82 -0.92
CA ASP A 28 12.75 -18.94 -0.97
C ASP A 28 12.33 -17.48 -0.81
N LEU A 29 13.13 -16.70 -0.11
CA LEU A 29 12.87 -15.27 0.15
C LEU A 29 12.67 -14.48 -1.16
N LYS A 30 13.36 -14.88 -2.23
CA LYS A 30 13.19 -14.31 -3.58
C LYS A 30 11.84 -14.69 -4.21
N ARG A 31 11.36 -15.92 -4.01
CA ARG A 31 10.07 -16.38 -4.51
C ARG A 31 8.91 -15.74 -3.75
N ALA A 32 8.99 -15.66 -2.43
CA ALA A 32 7.99 -14.99 -1.61
C ALA A 32 7.83 -13.51 -2.01
N LEU A 33 8.93 -12.80 -2.27
CA LEU A 33 8.88 -11.42 -2.77
C LEU A 33 8.29 -11.32 -4.19
N LEU A 34 8.59 -12.29 -5.07
CA LEU A 34 7.99 -12.34 -6.40
C LEU A 34 6.49 -12.63 -6.34
N ASP A 35 6.04 -13.54 -5.48
CA ASP A 35 4.62 -13.86 -5.31
C ASP A 35 3.82 -12.68 -4.79
N MET A 36 4.40 -11.83 -3.93
CA MET A 36 3.75 -10.57 -3.52
C MET A 36 3.49 -9.58 -4.67
N ILE A 37 4.32 -9.62 -5.71
CA ILE A 37 4.26 -8.68 -6.86
C ILE A 37 3.63 -9.37 -8.09
N SER A 38 3.56 -10.70 -8.10
CA SER A 38 2.99 -11.53 -9.17
C SER A 38 1.60 -11.07 -9.63
N PRO A 39 0.66 -10.69 -8.73
CA PRO A 39 -0.63 -10.15 -9.15
C PRO A 39 -0.53 -8.92 -10.05
N LEU A 40 0.50 -8.08 -9.86
CA LEU A 40 0.73 -6.90 -10.69
C LEU A 40 1.42 -7.24 -12.02
N GLN A 41 2.15 -8.35 -12.08
CA GLN A 41 2.84 -8.80 -13.28
C GLN A 41 1.93 -9.57 -14.25
N VAL A 42 0.89 -10.22 -13.73
CA VAL A 42 -0.06 -11.04 -14.51
C VAL A 42 -1.28 -10.24 -14.98
N MET A 43 -1.49 -9.02 -14.46
CA MET A 43 -2.59 -8.16 -14.90
C MET A 43 -2.38 -7.62 -16.32
N GLU A 44 -3.47 -7.61 -17.09
CA GLU A 44 -3.50 -6.98 -18.42
C GLU A 44 -3.13 -5.49 -18.32
N LEU A 45 -2.48 -4.96 -19.35
CA LEU A 45 -1.99 -3.57 -19.35
C LEU A 45 -3.09 -2.55 -19.04
N ILE A 46 -4.30 -2.80 -19.54
CA ILE A 46 -5.47 -1.94 -19.31
C ILE A 46 -5.92 -2.00 -17.85
N GLU A 47 -5.92 -3.18 -17.23
CA GLU A 47 -6.30 -3.36 -15.83
C GLU A 47 -5.30 -2.66 -14.91
N LEU A 48 -4.01 -2.74 -15.22
CA LEU A 48 -2.95 -2.08 -14.47
C LEU A 48 -3.12 -0.55 -14.49
N ILE A 49 -3.45 0.03 -15.66
CA ILE A 49 -3.73 1.47 -15.80
C ILE A 49 -4.94 1.88 -14.96
N ILE A 50 -6.05 1.13 -15.03
CA ILE A 50 -7.27 1.42 -14.28
C ILE A 50 -7.02 1.30 -12.77
N PHE A 51 -6.32 0.24 -12.35
CA PHE A 51 -5.94 0.02 -10.96
C PHE A 51 -5.07 1.17 -10.42
N GLY A 52 -4.06 1.58 -11.18
CA GLY A 52 -3.21 2.72 -10.84
C GLY A 52 -3.99 4.02 -10.71
N LEU A 53 -4.90 4.30 -11.65
CA LEU A 53 -5.75 5.49 -11.60
C LEU A 53 -6.69 5.48 -10.38
N TYR A 54 -7.30 4.34 -10.08
CA TYR A 54 -8.18 4.17 -8.92
C TYR A 54 -7.42 4.46 -7.62
N PHE A 55 -6.24 3.87 -7.45
CA PHE A 55 -5.41 4.07 -6.26
C PHE A 55 -4.97 5.53 -6.12
N LEU A 56 -4.61 6.17 -7.24
CA LEU A 56 -4.23 7.60 -7.27
C LEU A 56 -5.39 8.49 -6.79
N LEU A 57 -6.60 8.27 -7.30
CA LEU A 57 -7.79 9.02 -6.90
C LEU A 57 -8.14 8.83 -5.42
N LEU A 58 -7.96 7.62 -4.90
CA LEU A 58 -8.24 7.28 -3.51
C LEU A 58 -7.25 7.97 -2.56
N ILE A 59 -5.99 8.10 -2.96
CA ILE A 59 -4.92 8.71 -2.15
C ILE A 59 -4.91 10.24 -2.25
N ILE A 60 -5.32 10.83 -3.39
CA ILE A 60 -5.20 12.28 -3.60
C ILE A 60 -6.05 13.09 -2.61
N GLN A 61 -7.26 12.62 -2.29
CA GLN A 61 -8.17 13.28 -1.35
C GLN A 61 -7.61 13.32 0.10
N PRO A 62 -7.16 12.21 0.71
CA PRO A 62 -6.58 12.23 2.05
C PRO A 62 -5.27 13.02 2.09
N ILE A 63 -4.44 12.95 1.03
CA ILE A 63 -3.22 13.76 0.94
C ILE A 63 -3.55 15.25 0.89
N PHE A 64 -4.45 15.68 0.01
CA PHE A 64 -4.82 17.09 -0.13
C PHE A 64 -5.48 17.64 1.14
N SER A 65 -6.37 16.87 1.77
CA SER A 65 -6.99 17.20 3.05
C SER A 65 -5.94 17.36 4.17
N PHE A 66 -4.94 16.49 4.20
CA PHE A 66 -3.84 16.59 5.17
C PHE A 66 -2.97 17.82 4.93
N TYR A 67 -2.57 18.10 3.69
CA TYR A 67 -1.80 19.29 3.33
C TYR A 67 -2.56 20.58 3.66
N ARG A 68 -3.86 20.65 3.36
CA ARG A 68 -4.71 21.81 3.66
C ARG A 68 -4.80 22.07 5.18
N LYS A 69 -5.00 21.01 5.97
CA LYS A 69 -5.04 21.10 7.45
C LYS A 69 -3.71 21.58 8.06
N ARG A 70 -2.57 21.25 7.46
CA ARG A 70 -1.26 21.76 7.91
C ARG A 70 -1.05 23.24 7.57
N LYS A 71 -1.57 23.74 6.44
CA LYS A 71 -1.48 25.18 6.10
C LYS A 71 -2.34 26.05 7.00
N GLN A 72 -3.56 25.63 7.34
CA GLN A 72 -4.44 26.42 8.24
C GLN A 72 -3.91 26.50 9.68
N LYS A 73 -3.20 25.47 10.17
CA LYS A 73 -2.55 25.51 11.50
C LYS A 73 -1.30 26.40 11.57
N LYS A 74 -0.78 26.89 10.45
CA LYS A 74 0.36 27.82 10.39
C LYS A 74 -0.06 29.30 10.25
N ALA A 75 -1.36 29.57 10.10
CA ALA A 75 -1.91 30.92 9.88
C ALA A 75 -2.67 31.47 11.10
N VAL A 76 -2.57 30.80 12.26
CA VAL A 76 -3.00 31.24 13.60
C VAL A 76 -1.79 31.16 14.50
#